data_AF-T1C6A0-F1
#
_entry.id   AF-T1C6A0-F1
#
_cell.length_a   1.000
_cell.length_b   1.000
_cell.length_c   1.000
_cell.angle_alpha   90.00
_cell.angle_beta   90.00
_cell.angle_gamma   90.00
#
_symmetry.space_group_name_H-M   'P 1'
#
loop_
_entity.id
_entity.type
_entity.pdbx_description
1 polymer ?
#
loop_
_entity_poly.entity_id
_entity_poly.type
_entity_poly.pdbx_seq_one_letter_code
_entity_poly.pdbx_strand_id
1 'polypeptide(L)'
;MACGSQAGRIKPGLTPLGKLTKDANHVAKRITDTNNGLALVIVESPAKAKTINKYLGDRFRVKASMGHVRDLPAKGIGVDIEHNFEPTYEILPTRLKIISELKAAAKGCGEVYLATDLDREGEAIAWHLSHALGLNQKTAKRVVFNEITKNAILKAFDHPHQIDQDKVNAQQARRILDRLVGYKI
;
A
#
# COMPACT_ATOMS: atom_id res chain seq x y z
N MET A 1 30.90 -69.89 -10.33
CA MET A 1 30.43 -70.18 -8.96
C MET A 1 31.10 -69.17 -8.04
N ALA A 2 30.49 -68.38 -7.17
CA ALA A 2 29.13 -68.03 -6.73
C ALA A 2 29.29 -66.64 -6.04
N CYS A 3 28.44 -65.62 -6.28
CA CYS A 3 27.15 -65.31 -5.65
C CYS A 3 27.20 -64.81 -4.18
N GLY A 4 26.62 -63.62 -3.92
CA GLY A 4 26.05 -63.16 -2.63
C GLY A 4 26.78 -62.00 -1.93
N SER A 5 26.25 -60.76 -1.87
CA SER A 5 25.21 -60.24 -0.93
C SER A 5 25.83 -59.77 0.40
N GLN A 6 25.62 -58.60 1.03
CA GLN A 6 24.72 -57.44 0.93
C GLN A 6 25.35 -56.32 1.79
N ALA A 7 25.20 -55.03 1.44
CA ALA A 7 25.53 -53.91 2.33
C ALA A 7 24.36 -52.91 2.40
N GLY A 8 23.88 -52.65 3.61
CA GLY A 8 22.74 -51.78 3.92
C GLY A 8 23.12 -50.31 4.18
N ARG A 9 22.18 -49.43 3.75
CA ARG A 9 21.89 -47.99 4.02
C ARG A 9 22.44 -47.39 5.33
N ILE A 10 22.71 -46.09 5.47
CA ILE A 10 21.78 -44.93 5.33
C ILE A 10 22.54 -43.61 4.99
N LYS A 11 22.03 -42.81 4.03
CA LYS A 11 22.40 -41.38 3.80
C LYS A 11 21.11 -40.54 3.58
N PRO A 12 21.14 -39.23 3.87
CA PRO A 12 19.96 -38.47 4.31
C PRO A 12 19.04 -38.09 3.16
N GLY A 13 17.74 -38.37 3.35
CA GLY A 13 16.69 -37.86 2.47
C GLY A 13 16.38 -36.41 2.80
N LEU A 14 16.97 -35.48 2.04
CA LEU A 14 16.38 -34.16 1.83
C LEU A 14 15.38 -34.31 0.68
N THR A 15 14.10 -34.33 1.01
CA THR A 15 13.02 -34.22 0.03
C THR A 15 13.15 -32.86 -0.67
N PRO A 16 13.10 -32.77 -2.01
CA PRO A 16 13.14 -31.47 -2.68
C PRO A 16 11.86 -30.71 -2.35
N LEU A 17 12.00 -29.55 -1.70
CA LEU A 17 10.91 -28.57 -1.61
C LEU A 17 10.40 -28.30 -3.03
N GLY A 18 9.08 -28.38 -3.19
CA GLY A 18 8.37 -28.25 -4.44
C GLY A 18 8.82 -27.05 -5.28
N LYS A 19 8.93 -27.29 -6.58
CA LYS A 19 9.24 -26.30 -7.61
C LYS A 19 8.37 -25.04 -7.43
N LEU A 20 9.02 -23.90 -7.16
CA LEU A 20 8.43 -22.58 -7.34
C LEU A 20 7.99 -22.43 -8.81
N THR A 21 6.73 -22.06 -9.03
CA THR A 21 6.17 -21.89 -10.38
C THR A 21 6.89 -20.75 -11.12
N LYS A 22 7.04 -20.90 -12.44
CA LYS A 22 7.78 -19.97 -13.33
C LYS A 22 7.32 -18.51 -13.24
N ASP A 23 6.09 -18.27 -12.77
CA ASP A 23 5.47 -16.95 -12.64
C ASP A 23 6.13 -16.08 -11.57
N ALA A 24 6.50 -16.66 -10.42
CA ALA A 24 7.15 -15.92 -9.32
C ALA A 24 8.55 -15.42 -9.72
N ASN A 25 9.26 -16.18 -10.57
CA ASN A 25 10.58 -15.80 -11.07
C ASN A 25 10.49 -14.70 -12.16
N HIS A 26 9.40 -14.62 -12.92
CA HIS A 26 9.19 -13.54 -13.88
C HIS A 26 8.89 -12.19 -13.18
N VAL A 27 8.12 -12.24 -12.08
CA VAL A 27 7.77 -11.06 -11.27
C VAL A 27 9.02 -10.45 -10.61
N ALA A 28 9.85 -11.29 -9.97
CA ALA A 28 11.14 -10.83 -9.42
C ALA A 28 12.06 -10.26 -10.50
N LYS A 29 11.96 -10.77 -11.74
CA LYS A 29 12.77 -10.33 -12.87
C LYS A 29 12.33 -8.97 -13.44
N ARG A 30 11.02 -8.70 -13.59
CA ARG A 30 10.52 -7.36 -14.00
C ARG A 30 10.81 -6.27 -12.96
N ILE A 31 10.75 -6.63 -11.67
CA ILE A 31 11.14 -5.75 -10.56
C ILE A 31 12.65 -5.50 -10.55
N THR A 32 13.47 -6.36 -11.15
CA THR A 32 14.94 -6.18 -11.24
C THR A 32 15.41 -5.52 -12.54
N ASP A 33 14.69 -5.66 -13.66
CA ASP A 33 15.13 -5.21 -14.98
C ASP A 33 14.83 -3.73 -15.32
N THR A 34 14.00 -3.02 -14.54
CA THR A 34 13.82 -1.57 -14.72
C THR A 34 14.94 -0.80 -14.03
N ASN A 35 15.77 -0.10 -14.81
CA ASN A 35 16.81 0.84 -14.36
C ASN A 35 16.27 2.10 -13.64
N ASN A 36 15.01 2.10 -13.18
CA ASN A 36 14.46 3.18 -12.39
C ASN A 36 14.76 2.92 -10.91
N GLY A 37 15.25 3.96 -10.22
CA GLY A 37 15.74 3.89 -8.84
C GLY A 37 14.72 3.38 -7.81
N LEU A 38 15.05 3.52 -6.53
CA LEU A 38 14.21 3.07 -5.41
C LEU A 38 12.73 3.47 -5.59
N ALA A 39 11.80 2.59 -5.24
CA ALA A 39 10.37 2.89 -5.22
C ALA A 39 9.91 3.16 -3.78
N LEU A 40 9.02 4.15 -3.59
CA LEU A 40 8.42 4.44 -2.29
C LEU A 40 7.11 3.66 -2.15
N VAL A 41 6.94 2.94 -1.05
CA VAL A 41 5.66 2.30 -0.69
C VAL A 41 5.15 2.95 0.57
N ILE A 42 3.93 3.49 0.51
CA ILE A 42 3.27 4.12 1.65
C ILE A 42 2.14 3.21 2.10
N VAL A 43 2.22 2.77 3.35
CA VAL A 43 1.20 1.96 4.02
C VAL A 43 0.60 2.77 5.17
N GLU A 44 -0.50 2.29 5.73
CA GLU A 44 -1.15 3.01 6.82
C GLU A 44 -0.42 2.87 8.17
N SER A 45 0.03 1.65 8.51
CA SER A 45 0.53 1.33 9.86
C SER A 45 2.00 0.88 9.87
N PRO A 46 2.76 1.15 10.96
CA PRO A 46 4.16 0.72 11.08
C PRO A 46 4.33 -0.81 11.05
N ALA A 47 3.36 -1.55 11.58
CA ALA A 47 3.39 -3.01 11.57
C ALA A 47 3.34 -3.56 10.13
N LYS A 48 2.41 -3.04 9.31
CA LYS A 48 2.33 -3.36 7.87
C LYS A 48 3.64 -3.00 7.17
N ALA A 49 4.22 -1.84 7.48
CA ALA A 49 5.47 -1.37 6.87
C ALA A 49 6.62 -2.36 7.10
N LYS A 50 6.80 -2.79 8.35
CA LYS A 50 7.84 -3.76 8.72
C LYS A 50 7.68 -5.09 7.99
N THR A 51 6.46 -5.60 7.87
CA THR A 51 6.20 -6.89 7.21
C THR A 51 6.39 -6.80 5.71
N ILE A 52 5.84 -5.77 5.06
CA ILE A 52 5.96 -5.58 3.60
C ILE A 52 7.41 -5.35 3.17
N ASN A 53 8.18 -4.59 3.96
CA ASN A 53 9.60 -4.36 3.68
C ASN A 53 10.41 -5.67 3.62
N LYS A 54 10.08 -6.66 4.48
CA LYS A 54 10.73 -7.98 4.46
C LYS A 54 10.45 -8.76 3.17
N TYR A 55 9.33 -8.51 2.51
CA TYR A 55 8.93 -9.25 1.31
C TYR A 55 9.36 -8.60 0.02
N LEU A 56 9.35 -7.26 -0.05
CA LEU A 56 9.71 -6.49 -1.24
C LEU A 56 11.23 -6.32 -1.42
N GLY A 57 11.99 -6.31 -0.32
CA GLY A 57 13.45 -6.16 -0.35
C GLY A 57 13.93 -4.72 -0.60
N ASP A 58 15.24 -4.57 -0.78
CA ASP A 58 15.94 -3.27 -0.67
C ASP A 58 15.66 -2.27 -1.79
N ARG A 59 15.01 -2.70 -2.87
CA ARG A 59 14.56 -1.80 -3.96
C ARG A 59 13.38 -0.93 -3.56
N PHE A 60 12.70 -1.26 -2.46
CA PHE A 60 11.54 -0.53 -1.99
C PHE A 60 11.84 0.15 -0.65
N ARG A 61 11.51 1.43 -0.56
CA ARG A 61 11.47 2.17 0.69
C ARG A 61 10.05 2.14 1.22
N VAL A 62 9.79 1.37 2.28
CA VAL A 62 8.45 1.29 2.88
C VAL A 62 8.30 2.28 4.04
N LYS A 63 7.27 3.11 4.02
CA LYS A 63 6.95 4.14 5.03
C LYS A 63 5.49 4.04 5.45
N ALA A 64 5.19 4.46 6.68
CA ALA A 64 3.83 4.48 7.21
C ALA A 64 3.27 5.92 7.25
N SER A 65 2.00 6.11 6.90
CA SER A 65 1.29 7.40 7.02
C SER A 65 0.76 7.68 8.43
N MET A 66 0.67 6.63 9.27
CA MET A 66 0.03 6.67 10.59
C MET A 66 -1.48 6.99 10.50
N GLY A 67 -2.18 6.32 9.59
CA GLY A 67 -3.61 6.51 9.35
C GLY A 67 -3.90 7.65 8.37
N HIS A 68 -5.00 8.36 8.63
CA HIS A 68 -5.40 9.55 7.88
C HIS A 68 -4.35 10.67 8.02
N VAL A 69 -4.18 11.42 6.93
CA VAL A 69 -3.27 12.57 6.85
C VAL A 69 -4.02 13.89 6.65
N ARG A 70 -5.25 13.83 6.19
CA ARG A 70 -6.16 14.95 6.01
C ARG A 70 -7.50 14.63 6.63
N ASP A 71 -8.21 15.66 7.07
CA ASP A 71 -9.58 15.57 7.56
C ASP A 71 -10.29 16.91 7.33
N LEU A 72 -11.59 16.95 7.56
CA LEU A 72 -12.36 18.19 7.60
C LEU A 72 -11.79 19.11 8.71
N PRO A 73 -11.84 20.45 8.53
CA PRO A 73 -11.39 21.41 9.53
C PRO A 73 -11.91 21.09 10.93
N ALA A 74 -11.06 21.32 11.93
CA ALA A 74 -11.38 21.08 13.34
C ALA A 74 -12.46 22.03 13.87
N LYS A 75 -12.56 23.23 13.28
CA LYS A 75 -13.57 24.24 13.59
C LYS A 75 -14.44 24.47 12.37
N GLY A 76 -15.74 24.67 12.61
CA GLY A 76 -16.71 24.87 11.56
C GLY A 76 -17.09 23.58 10.83
N ILE A 77 -18.14 23.67 10.03
CA ILE A 77 -18.75 22.52 9.39
C ILE A 77 -17.82 21.89 8.34
N GLY A 78 -17.04 22.69 7.61
CA GLY A 78 -16.07 22.20 6.62
C GLY A 78 -16.70 21.51 5.41
N VAL A 79 -18.01 21.64 5.24
CA VAL A 79 -18.81 21.07 4.15
C VAL A 79 -19.67 22.20 3.60
N ASP A 80 -19.55 22.45 2.30
CA ASP A 80 -20.38 23.43 1.60
C ASP A 80 -21.72 22.82 1.19
N ILE A 81 -22.78 23.09 1.97
CA ILE A 81 -24.12 22.53 1.74
C ILE A 81 -24.77 23.10 0.48
N GLU A 82 -24.44 24.34 0.11
CA GLU A 82 -25.03 25.02 -1.04
C GLU A 82 -24.38 24.55 -2.36
N HIS A 83 -23.11 24.13 -2.31
CA HIS A 83 -22.35 23.67 -3.46
C HIS A 83 -22.07 22.15 -3.42
N ASN A 84 -23.12 21.34 -3.57
CA ASN A 84 -23.04 19.88 -3.69
C ASN A 84 -22.31 19.15 -2.55
N PHE A 85 -22.40 19.66 -1.32
CA PHE A 85 -21.73 19.09 -0.14
C PHE A 85 -20.21 19.03 -0.29
N GLU A 86 -19.59 19.98 -1.01
CA GLU A 86 -18.15 19.97 -1.26
C GLU A 86 -17.37 20.06 0.06
N PRO A 87 -16.54 19.04 0.40
CA PRO A 87 -15.78 19.04 1.63
C PRO A 87 -14.47 19.83 1.47
N THR A 88 -14.18 20.69 2.44
CA THR A 88 -12.83 21.25 2.61
C THR A 88 -12.00 20.28 3.44
N TYR A 89 -10.80 19.94 2.98
CA TYR A 89 -9.87 19.07 3.72
C TYR A 89 -8.56 19.76 4.00
N GLU A 90 -8.13 19.71 5.26
CA GLU A 90 -6.87 20.24 5.74
C GLU A 90 -5.92 19.12 6.12
N ILE A 91 -4.61 19.36 6.02
CA ILE A 91 -3.63 18.42 6.57
C ILE A 91 -3.71 18.47 8.10
N LEU A 92 -3.81 17.31 8.72
CA LEU A 92 -3.83 17.22 10.18
C LEU A 92 -2.53 17.80 10.76
N PRO A 93 -2.58 18.72 11.74
CA PRO A 93 -1.37 19.32 12.32
C PRO A 93 -0.38 18.28 12.85
N THR A 94 -0.90 17.19 13.43
CA THR A 94 -0.12 16.05 13.94
C THR A 94 0.55 15.20 12.84
N ARG A 95 0.26 15.47 11.56
CA ARG A 95 0.78 14.73 10.39
C ARG A 95 1.67 15.56 9.48
N LEU A 96 1.88 16.85 9.78
CA LEU A 96 2.73 17.74 8.98
C LEU A 96 4.16 17.22 8.79
N LYS A 97 4.78 16.74 9.88
CA LYS A 97 6.14 16.16 9.82
C LYS A 97 6.19 14.92 8.93
N ILE A 98 5.22 14.02 9.07
CA ILE A 98 5.12 12.79 8.27
C ILE A 98 4.93 13.12 6.79
N ILE A 99 4.05 14.07 6.45
CA ILE A 99 3.86 14.50 5.06
C ILE A 99 5.15 15.08 4.47
N SER A 100 5.90 15.88 5.25
CA SER A 100 7.19 16.41 4.81
C SER A 100 8.19 15.28 4.52
N GLU A 101 8.29 14.30 5.42
CA GLU A 101 9.15 13.13 5.25
C GLU A 101 8.75 12.27 4.04
N LEU A 102 7.45 12.05 3.83
CA LEU A 102 6.92 11.30 2.69
C LEU A 102 7.18 12.03 1.37
N LYS A 103 7.00 13.36 1.32
CA LYS A 103 7.35 14.19 0.15
C LYS A 103 8.84 14.11 -0.17
N ALA A 104 9.70 14.21 0.85
CA ALA A 104 11.14 14.10 0.67
C ALA A 104 11.53 12.71 0.15
N ALA A 105 10.92 11.64 0.68
CA ALA A 105 11.15 10.28 0.20
C ALA A 105 10.67 10.10 -1.25
N ALA A 106 9.49 10.65 -1.60
CA ALA A 106 8.92 10.55 -2.94
C ALA A 106 9.81 11.20 -4.01
N LYS A 107 10.45 12.35 -3.71
CA LYS A 107 11.37 13.03 -4.64
C LYS A 107 12.60 12.18 -5.02
N GLY A 108 13.05 11.29 -4.13
CA GLY A 108 14.19 10.42 -4.37
C GLY A 108 13.82 9.07 -4.99
N CYS A 109 12.54 8.86 -5.35
CA CYS A 109 12.03 7.60 -5.86
C CYS A 109 11.49 7.78 -7.28
N GLY A 110 11.69 6.76 -8.13
CA GLY A 110 11.14 6.77 -9.49
C GLY A 110 9.62 6.59 -9.49
N GLU A 111 9.09 5.91 -8.47
CA GLU A 111 7.68 5.57 -8.36
C GLU A 111 7.20 5.63 -6.91
N VAL A 112 5.90 5.91 -6.73
CA VAL A 112 5.21 5.94 -5.43
C VAL A 112 3.99 5.02 -5.48
N TYR A 113 3.92 4.08 -4.55
CA TYR A 113 2.85 3.11 -4.39
C TYR A 113 2.06 3.38 -3.10
N LEU A 114 0.72 3.34 -3.20
CA LEU A 114 -0.21 3.50 -2.09
C LEU A 114 -0.78 2.12 -1.72
N ALA A 115 -0.28 1.56 -0.62
CA ALA A 115 -0.56 0.21 -0.15
C ALA A 115 -1.36 0.21 1.16
N THR A 116 -2.50 0.91 1.15
CA THR A 116 -3.49 0.94 2.23
C THR A 116 -4.45 -0.26 2.12
N ASP A 117 -5.29 -0.45 3.14
CA ASP A 117 -6.14 -1.64 3.26
C ASP A 117 -7.21 -1.73 2.16
N LEU A 118 -7.66 -2.96 1.87
CA LEU A 118 -8.72 -3.22 0.89
C LEU A 118 -10.10 -2.97 1.50
N ASP A 119 -10.38 -1.71 1.79
CA ASP A 119 -11.71 -1.25 2.16
C ASP A 119 -11.89 0.22 1.70
N ARG A 120 -13.07 0.78 1.97
CA ARG A 120 -13.37 2.18 1.64
C ARG A 120 -12.49 3.18 2.41
N GLU A 121 -12.04 2.82 3.61
CA GLU A 121 -11.23 3.71 4.45
C GLU A 121 -9.81 3.78 3.91
N GLY A 122 -9.21 2.63 3.60
CA GLY A 122 -7.94 2.53 2.92
C GLY A 122 -7.93 3.27 1.59
N GLU A 123 -9.03 3.23 0.84
CA GLU A 123 -9.15 3.99 -0.41
C GLU A 123 -9.17 5.50 -0.18
N ALA A 124 -9.94 5.98 0.81
CA ALA A 124 -9.95 7.38 1.20
C ALA A 124 -8.58 7.85 1.72
N ILE A 125 -7.86 7.03 2.49
CA ILE A 125 -6.50 7.32 2.95
C ILE A 125 -5.55 7.43 1.76
N ALA A 126 -5.63 6.53 0.78
CA ALA A 126 -4.82 6.59 -0.44
C ALA A 126 -5.09 7.89 -1.21
N TRP A 127 -6.36 8.25 -1.38
CA TRP A 127 -6.78 9.52 -2.01
C TRP A 127 -6.30 10.76 -1.24
N HIS A 128 -6.38 10.76 0.09
CA HIS A 128 -5.85 11.86 0.88
C HIS A 128 -4.33 11.98 0.79
N LEU A 129 -3.61 10.85 0.78
CA LEU A 129 -2.17 10.80 0.59
C LEU A 129 -1.76 11.34 -0.78
N SER A 130 -2.42 10.90 -1.86
CA SER A 130 -2.10 11.37 -3.21
C SER A 130 -2.21 12.89 -3.30
N HIS A 131 -3.27 13.48 -2.75
CA HIS A 131 -3.47 14.92 -2.70
C HIS A 131 -2.45 15.62 -1.80
N ALA A 132 -2.24 15.12 -0.58
CA ALA A 132 -1.31 15.72 0.38
C ALA A 132 0.12 15.76 -0.16
N LEU A 133 0.51 14.73 -0.92
CA LEU A 133 1.83 14.57 -1.52
C LEU A 133 1.96 15.27 -2.89
N GLY A 134 0.86 15.72 -3.49
CA GLY A 134 0.85 16.35 -4.82
C GLY A 134 1.09 15.35 -5.95
N LEU A 135 0.66 14.10 -5.79
CA LEU A 135 0.76 13.08 -6.83
C LEU A 135 -0.30 13.34 -7.93
N ASN A 136 0.02 12.92 -9.15
CA ASN A 136 -0.97 12.91 -10.22
C ASN A 136 -2.02 11.84 -9.94
N GLN A 137 -3.27 12.28 -9.73
CA GLN A 137 -4.40 11.41 -9.36
C GLN A 137 -4.71 10.35 -10.41
N LYS A 138 -4.47 10.65 -11.70
CA LYS A 138 -4.73 9.72 -12.81
C LYS A 138 -3.68 8.62 -12.92
N THR A 139 -2.51 8.82 -12.33
CA THR A 139 -1.39 7.88 -12.42
C THR A 139 -0.93 7.38 -11.06
N ALA A 140 -1.63 7.73 -9.98
CA ALA A 140 -1.33 7.25 -8.64
C ALA A 140 -1.51 5.72 -8.60
N LYS A 141 -0.45 5.02 -8.20
CA LYS A 141 -0.43 3.55 -8.17
C LYS A 141 -0.99 3.03 -6.85
N ARG A 142 -2.19 2.48 -6.90
CA ARG A 142 -2.84 1.79 -5.78
C ARG A 142 -2.51 0.31 -5.79
N VAL A 143 -2.09 -0.22 -4.64
CA VAL A 143 -1.78 -1.65 -4.45
C VAL A 143 -2.61 -2.20 -3.30
N VAL A 144 -3.40 -3.23 -3.56
CA VAL A 144 -4.24 -3.90 -2.57
C VAL A 144 -3.91 -5.37 -2.50
N PHE A 145 -3.98 -5.94 -1.30
CA PHE A 145 -3.78 -7.37 -1.08
C PHE A 145 -4.76 -7.84 0.00
N ASN A 146 -5.35 -9.01 -0.22
CA ASN A 146 -6.30 -9.62 0.71
C ASN A 146 -5.62 -10.23 1.93
N GLU A 147 -4.33 -10.53 1.82
CA GLU A 147 -3.54 -11.17 2.86
C GLU A 147 -2.09 -10.68 2.84
N ILE A 148 -1.43 -10.70 4.01
CA ILE A 148 -0.06 -10.25 4.19
C ILE A 148 0.90 -11.44 4.02
N THR A 149 0.80 -12.13 2.89
CA THR A 149 1.73 -13.20 2.50
C THR A 149 2.71 -12.69 1.44
N LYS A 150 3.92 -13.27 1.39
CA LYS A 150 4.94 -12.87 0.40
C LYS A 150 4.39 -12.95 -1.03
N ASN A 151 3.68 -14.03 -1.36
CA ASN A 151 3.17 -14.25 -2.70
C ASN A 151 2.04 -13.27 -3.07
N ALA A 152 1.10 -13.00 -2.15
CA ALA A 152 0.02 -12.05 -2.39
C ALA A 152 0.57 -10.63 -2.61
N ILE A 153 1.54 -10.22 -1.79
CA ILE A 153 2.18 -8.91 -1.93
C ILE A 153 2.92 -8.80 -3.26
N LEU A 154 3.76 -9.76 -3.62
CA LEU A 154 4.49 -9.69 -4.89
C LEU A 154 3.55 -9.66 -6.11
N LYS A 155 2.45 -10.41 -6.08
CA LYS A 155 1.42 -10.36 -7.12
C LYS A 155 0.71 -9.01 -7.17
N ALA A 156 0.39 -8.43 -6.03
CA ALA A 156 -0.30 -7.14 -5.96
C ALA A 156 0.53 -6.00 -6.57
N PHE A 157 1.86 -6.05 -6.42
CA PHE A 157 2.76 -5.06 -7.01
C PHE A 157 2.96 -5.20 -8.53
N ASP A 158 2.60 -6.35 -9.13
CA ASP A 158 2.63 -6.54 -10.60
C ASP A 158 1.42 -5.90 -11.30
N HIS A 159 0.32 -5.69 -10.55
CA HIS A 159 -0.94 -5.15 -11.06
C HIS A 159 -1.45 -3.98 -10.21
N PRO A 160 -0.70 -2.85 -10.13
CA PRO A 160 -1.22 -1.64 -9.51
C PRO A 160 -2.39 -1.10 -10.33
N HIS A 161 -3.41 -0.58 -9.65
CA HIS A 161 -4.57 0.06 -10.27
C HIS A 161 -4.65 1.53 -9.88
N GLN A 162 -5.60 2.27 -10.46
CA GLN A 162 -5.91 3.63 -10.05
C GLN A 162 -6.72 3.65 -8.76
N ILE A 163 -6.77 4.80 -8.10
CA ILE A 163 -7.65 5.00 -6.94
C ILE A 163 -9.11 4.87 -7.39
N ASP A 164 -9.88 4.06 -6.67
CA ASP A 164 -11.30 3.83 -6.92
C ASP A 164 -12.11 5.00 -6.35
N GLN A 165 -12.54 5.89 -7.24
CA GLN A 165 -13.24 7.11 -6.85
C GLN A 165 -14.63 6.82 -6.26
N ASP A 166 -15.27 5.70 -6.59
CA ASP A 166 -16.59 5.36 -6.02
C ASP A 166 -16.44 4.96 -4.54
N LYS A 167 -15.39 4.22 -4.19
CA LYS A 167 -15.06 3.91 -2.79
C LYS A 167 -14.66 5.16 -2.01
N VAL A 168 -13.90 6.06 -2.62
CA VAL A 168 -13.57 7.36 -2.02
C VAL A 168 -14.86 8.13 -1.74
N ASN A 169 -15.71 8.31 -2.75
CA ASN A 169 -16.98 9.03 -2.62
C ASN A 169 -17.89 8.40 -1.55
N ALA A 170 -17.94 7.07 -1.46
CA ALA A 170 -18.71 6.38 -0.43
C ALA A 170 -18.20 6.68 1.00
N GLN A 171 -16.87 6.76 1.19
CA GLN A 171 -16.27 7.15 2.45
C GLN A 171 -16.54 8.63 2.77
N GLN A 172 -16.38 9.51 1.78
CA GLN A 172 -16.63 10.94 1.93
C GLN A 172 -18.09 11.23 2.29
N ALA A 173 -19.05 10.56 1.64
CA ALA A 173 -20.47 10.70 1.93
C ALA A 173 -20.78 10.35 3.40
N ARG A 174 -20.20 9.25 3.92
CA ARG A 174 -20.31 8.91 5.34
C ARG A 174 -19.70 9.99 6.23
N ARG A 175 -18.50 10.47 5.90
CA ARG A 175 -17.80 11.50 6.69
C ARG A 175 -18.57 12.81 6.75
N ILE A 176 -19.15 13.22 5.62
CA ILE A 176 -20.02 14.39 5.51
C ILE A 176 -21.28 14.19 6.34
N LEU A 177 -21.96 13.05 6.21
CA LEU A 177 -23.16 12.75 7.00
C LEU A 177 -22.89 12.85 8.50
N ASP A 178 -21.83 12.20 8.98
CA ASP A 178 -21.42 12.23 10.39
C ASP A 178 -21.16 13.67 10.86
N ARG A 179 -20.53 14.49 10.01
CA ARG A 179 -20.27 15.91 10.29
C ARG A 179 -21.54 16.74 10.38
N LEU A 180 -22.46 16.58 9.43
CA LEU A 180 -23.72 17.34 9.40
C LEU A 180 -24.61 17.01 10.61
N VAL A 181 -24.72 15.72 10.96
CA VAL A 181 -25.47 15.28 12.14
C VAL A 181 -24.84 15.83 13.42
N GLY A 182 -23.52 15.75 13.55
CA GLY A 182 -22.82 16.24 14.75
C GLY A 182 -22.88 17.76 14.97
N TYR A 183 -23.16 18.57 13.94
CA TYR A 183 -23.33 20.02 14.07
C TYR A 183 -24.79 20.47 14.25
N LYS A 184 -25.76 19.61 13.92
CA LYS A 184 -27.20 19.91 14.03
C LYS A 184 -27.82 19.45 15.35
N ILE A 185 -27.07 18.69 16.15
CA ILE A 185 -27.43 18.26 17.52
C ILE A 185 -26.70 19.16 18.51
#